data_AF-A0A954CHQ5-F1
#
_entry.id   AF-A0A954CHQ5-F1
#
_cell.length_a   1.000
_cell.length_b   1.000
_cell.length_c   1.000
_cell.angle_alpha   90.00
_cell.angle_beta   90.00
_cell.angle_gamma   90.00
#
_symmetry.space_group_name_H-M   'P 1'
#
loop_
_entity.id
_entity.type
_entity.pdbx_description
1 polymer ?
#
loop_
_entity_poly.entity_id
_entity_poly.type
_entity_poly.pdbx_seq_one_letter_code
_entity_poly.pdbx_strand_id
1 'polypeptide(L)'
;LQELRELRGDAPCSALTAYPEDINGLGRILRDQEGRFVGIREQKDCSPEELAIDEVNCGFYCFDSEALRPALQRLQPNNAQGEYYLTDCIADFVQTGAELPTLEAVDATEAQGVNALADLAMAQAIMQERILLQHLDNGVLIVDPGATWIDQDVEIGADTVIQPATVIGKGCRIGRGC
;
A
#
# COMPACT_ATOMS: atom_id res chain seq x y z
N LEU A 1 -1.87 -7.81 6.94
CA LEU A 1 -3.31 -8.22 6.87
C LEU A 1 -3.83 -8.87 8.16
N GLN A 2 -3.15 -9.88 8.73
CA GLN A 2 -3.57 -10.47 10.00
C GLN A 2 -3.61 -9.42 11.13
N GLU A 3 -2.56 -8.61 11.23
CA GLU A 3 -2.47 -7.51 12.21
C GLU A 3 -3.61 -6.50 12.06
N LEU A 4 -3.95 -6.09 10.82
CA LEU A 4 -5.07 -5.19 10.56
C LEU A 4 -6.40 -5.79 11.08
N ARG A 5 -6.62 -7.10 10.88
CA ARG A 5 -7.80 -7.79 11.40
C ARG A 5 -7.81 -7.87 12.93
N GLU A 6 -6.68 -8.20 13.54
CA GLU A 6 -6.55 -8.28 15.01
C GLU A 6 -6.78 -6.89 15.64
N LEU A 7 -6.19 -5.86 15.04
CA LEU A 7 -6.35 -4.47 15.45
C LEU A 7 -7.81 -4.01 15.39
N ARG A 8 -8.56 -4.41 14.36
CA ARG A 8 -9.99 -4.09 14.25
C ARG A 8 -10.76 -4.50 15.51
N GLY A 9 -10.48 -5.68 16.07
CA GLY A 9 -11.26 -6.25 17.16
C GLY A 9 -12.76 -6.26 16.85
N ASP A 10 -13.55 -5.63 17.72
CA ASP A 10 -15.00 -5.44 17.59
C ASP A 10 -15.40 -4.12 16.91
N ALA A 11 -14.43 -3.28 16.52
CA ALA A 11 -14.71 -2.06 15.77
C ALA A 11 -15.27 -2.39 14.37
N PRO A 12 -16.08 -1.50 13.77
CA PRO A 12 -16.68 -1.77 12.45
C PRO A 12 -15.64 -1.69 11.31
N CYS A 13 -14.51 -1.04 11.53
CA CYS A 13 -13.44 -0.91 10.55
C CYS A 13 -12.09 -0.70 11.24
N SER A 14 -11.03 -1.21 10.62
CA SER A 14 -9.66 -0.72 10.81
C SER A 14 -9.07 -0.39 9.43
N ALA A 15 -8.15 0.59 9.39
CA ALA A 15 -7.54 1.06 8.15
C ALA A 15 -6.01 1.05 8.24
N LEU A 16 -5.34 0.79 7.12
CA LEU A 16 -3.91 0.98 6.99
C LEU A 16 -3.61 2.41 6.54
N THR A 17 -2.67 3.06 7.20
CA THR A 17 -2.20 4.42 6.90
C THR A 17 -0.69 4.42 6.66
N ALA A 18 -0.16 5.48 6.05
CA ALA A 18 1.28 5.60 5.78
C ALA A 18 1.72 7.07 5.67
N TYR A 19 3.03 7.28 5.67
CA TYR A 19 3.70 8.55 5.41
C TYR A 19 4.71 8.40 4.26
N PRO A 20 4.28 8.21 3.00
CA PRO A 20 5.20 8.10 1.87
C PRO A 20 5.77 9.47 1.48
N GLU A 21 6.88 9.46 0.74
CA GLU A 21 7.49 10.71 0.23
C GLU A 21 6.62 11.42 -0.83
N ASP A 22 5.91 10.65 -1.66
CA ASP A 22 4.95 11.17 -2.63
C ASP A 22 3.52 10.79 -2.22
N ILE A 23 2.75 11.81 -1.85
CA ILE A 23 1.35 11.70 -1.42
C ILE A 23 0.35 12.17 -2.49
N ASN A 24 0.82 12.42 -3.71
CA ASN A 24 -0.03 12.91 -4.80
C ASN A 24 -1.09 11.87 -5.18
N GLY A 25 -2.34 12.31 -5.28
CA GLY A 25 -3.47 11.46 -5.64
C GLY A 25 -3.99 10.55 -4.51
N LEU A 26 -3.35 10.53 -3.33
CA LEU A 26 -3.77 9.71 -2.19
C LEU A 26 -4.75 10.46 -1.28
N GLY A 27 -5.72 9.75 -0.70
CA GLY A 27 -6.61 10.33 0.31
C GLY A 27 -5.87 10.65 1.61
N ARG A 28 -6.31 11.69 2.33
CA ARG A 28 -5.75 12.16 3.60
C ARG A 28 -6.48 11.58 4.79
N ILE A 29 -5.74 11.15 5.81
CA ILE A 29 -6.30 10.68 7.08
C ILE A 29 -6.68 11.89 7.92
N LEU A 30 -7.96 12.01 8.26
CA LEU A 30 -8.46 13.07 9.13
C LEU A 30 -8.44 12.59 10.57
N ARG A 31 -7.82 13.38 11.44
CA ARG A 31 -7.78 13.17 12.89
C ARG A 31 -8.41 14.35 13.63
N ASP A 32 -9.07 14.08 14.75
CA ASP A 32 -9.54 15.14 15.64
C ASP A 32 -8.45 15.66 16.59
N GLN A 33 -8.82 16.56 17.51
CA GLN A 33 -7.87 17.18 18.45
C GLN A 33 -7.27 16.17 19.44
N GLU A 34 -7.94 15.05 19.67
CA GLU A 34 -7.44 13.95 20.49
C GLU A 34 -6.63 12.93 19.66
N GLY A 35 -6.44 13.18 18.36
CA GLY A 35 -5.72 12.31 17.44
C GLY A 35 -6.52 11.11 16.95
N ARG A 36 -7.83 11.05 17.23
CA ARG A 36 -8.68 9.92 16.82
C ARG A 36 -8.99 10.00 15.33
N PHE A 37 -9.03 8.85 14.68
CA PHE A 37 -9.36 8.74 13.26
C PHE A 37 -10.85 9.03 13.03
N VAL A 38 -11.15 10.12 12.31
CA VAL A 38 -12.53 10.61 12.12
C VAL A 38 -13.03 10.54 10.68
N GLY A 39 -12.15 10.31 9.71
CA GLY A 39 -12.54 10.26 8.31
C GLY A 39 -11.35 10.22 7.38
N ILE A 40 -11.65 10.06 6.10
CA ILE A 40 -10.67 10.15 5.02
C ILE A 40 -11.18 11.19 4.03
N ARG A 41 -10.29 12.04 3.53
CA ARG A 41 -10.61 12.99 2.46
C ARG A 41 -9.84 12.63 1.21
N GLU A 42 -10.53 12.33 0.12
CA GLU A 42 -9.86 12.09 -1.17
C GLU A 42 -9.15 13.37 -1.66
N GLN A 43 -7.99 13.21 -2.33
CA GLN A 43 -7.15 14.33 -2.78
C GLN A 43 -7.93 15.41 -3.54
N LYS A 44 -8.88 15.02 -4.40
CA LYS A 44 -9.69 15.93 -5.22
C LYS A 44 -10.70 16.75 -4.41
N ASP A 45 -11.03 16.27 -3.23
CA ASP A 45 -12.01 16.86 -2.33
C ASP A 45 -11.34 17.63 -1.17
N CYS A 46 -10.01 17.55 -1.06
CA CYS A 46 -9.25 18.20 0.02
C CYS A 46 -9.31 19.73 -0.04
N SER A 47 -9.49 20.35 1.11
CA SER A 47 -9.19 21.77 1.33
C SER A 47 -7.67 22.02 1.28
N PRO A 48 -7.23 23.28 1.11
CA PRO A 48 -5.81 23.62 1.22
C PRO A 48 -5.16 23.20 2.54
N GLU A 49 -5.91 23.22 3.65
CA GLU A 49 -5.42 22.73 4.94
C GLU A 49 -5.32 21.21 4.97
N GLU A 50 -6.31 20.49 4.43
CA GLU A 50 -6.29 19.02 4.36
C GLU A 50 -5.16 18.52 3.45
N LEU A 51 -4.82 19.24 2.37
CA LEU A 51 -3.71 18.90 1.49
C LEU A 51 -2.34 18.92 2.17
N ALA A 52 -2.21 19.63 3.29
CA ALA A 52 -0.99 19.70 4.11
C ALA A 52 -0.85 18.54 5.10
N ILE A 53 -1.83 17.62 5.16
CA ILE A 53 -1.73 16.40 5.95
C ILE A 53 -0.81 15.41 5.21
N ASP A 54 0.22 14.92 5.90
CA ASP A 54 1.18 13.95 5.34
C ASP A 54 0.72 12.48 5.52
N GLU A 55 -0.21 12.24 6.45
CA GLU A 55 -0.76 10.90 6.67
C GLU A 55 -1.79 10.55 5.60
N VAL A 56 -1.54 9.46 4.87
CA VAL A 56 -2.38 9.04 3.75
C VAL A 56 -3.10 7.73 3.99
N ASN A 57 -4.20 7.59 3.26
CA ASN A 57 -4.97 6.38 3.14
C ASN A 57 -4.30 5.40 2.15
N CYS A 58 -3.94 4.21 2.63
CA CYS A 58 -3.34 3.17 1.79
C CYS A 58 -4.38 2.37 0.99
N GLY A 59 -5.67 2.58 1.23
CA GLY A 59 -6.75 1.84 0.56
C GLY A 59 -6.94 0.39 1.06
N PHE A 60 -6.30 0.02 2.18
CA PHE A 60 -6.48 -1.29 2.82
C PHE A 60 -7.31 -1.17 4.10
N TYR A 61 -8.34 -1.99 4.19
CA TYR A 61 -9.28 -1.98 5.31
C TYR A 61 -9.63 -3.39 5.77
N CYS A 62 -9.93 -3.53 7.06
CA CYS A 62 -10.65 -4.70 7.58
C CYS A 62 -11.99 -4.24 8.14
N PHE A 63 -13.06 -4.52 7.40
CA PHE A 63 -14.43 -4.18 7.79
C PHE A 63 -15.13 -5.32 8.51
N ASP A 64 -16.00 -4.96 9.46
CA ASP A 64 -17.10 -5.82 9.84
C ASP A 64 -18.19 -5.83 8.77
N SER A 65 -18.55 -7.01 8.28
CA SER A 65 -19.50 -7.12 7.17
C SER A 65 -20.94 -6.74 7.55
N GLU A 66 -21.33 -6.91 8.81
CA GLU A 66 -22.67 -6.54 9.28
C GLU A 66 -22.77 -5.02 9.49
N ALA A 67 -21.69 -4.39 9.95
CA ALA A 67 -21.59 -2.93 10.04
C ALA A 67 -21.47 -2.26 8.66
N LEU A 68 -20.70 -2.84 7.73
CA LEU A 68 -20.42 -2.24 6.42
C LEU A 68 -21.66 -2.14 5.51
N ARG A 69 -22.49 -3.19 5.47
CA ARG A 69 -23.68 -3.23 4.60
C ARG A 69 -24.60 -2.01 4.75
N PRO A 70 -25.04 -1.62 5.96
CA PRO A 70 -25.89 -0.44 6.13
C PRO A 70 -25.13 0.87 5.85
N ALA A 71 -23.82 0.95 6.12
CA ALA A 71 -23.01 2.13 5.79
C ALA A 71 -22.95 2.36 4.28
N LEU A 72 -22.73 1.30 3.48
CA LEU A 72 -22.74 1.36 2.02
C LEU A 72 -24.08 1.87 1.45
N GLN A 73 -25.21 1.54 2.08
CA GLN A 73 -26.53 2.01 1.65
C GLN A 73 -26.76 3.50 1.90
N ARG A 74 -26.01 4.11 2.83
CA ARG A 74 -26.12 5.54 3.16
C ARG A 74 -25.22 6.43 2.32
N LEU A 75 -24.25 5.86 1.61
CA LEU A 75 -23.34 6.61 0.76
C LEU A 75 -24.11 7.45 -0.26
N GLN A 76 -23.61 8.67 -0.50
CA GLN A 76 -24.16 9.61 -1.46
C GLN A 76 -23.03 10.09 -2.38
N PRO A 77 -23.29 10.27 -3.69
CA PRO A 77 -22.30 10.75 -4.64
C PRO A 77 -22.12 12.27 -4.58
N ASN A 78 -21.93 12.81 -3.38
CA ASN A 78 -21.82 14.26 -3.14
C ASN A 78 -20.35 14.67 -2.94
N ASN A 79 -19.53 14.38 -3.93
CA ASN A 79 -18.11 14.75 -3.99
C ASN A 79 -17.76 15.30 -5.37
N ALA A 80 -16.53 15.78 -5.53
CA ALA A 80 -16.02 16.38 -6.76
C ALA A 80 -16.11 15.46 -7.99
N GLN A 81 -16.22 14.14 -7.79
CA GLN A 81 -16.32 13.14 -8.87
C GLN A 81 -17.75 12.66 -9.13
N GLY A 82 -18.69 12.88 -8.21
CA GLY A 82 -20.03 12.32 -8.30
C GLY A 82 -20.06 10.79 -8.11
N GLU A 83 -19.14 10.24 -7.30
CA GLU A 83 -18.96 8.80 -7.11
C GLU A 83 -19.33 8.36 -5.68
N TYR A 84 -19.58 7.07 -5.47
CA TYR A 84 -19.76 6.51 -4.13
C TYR A 84 -18.40 6.11 -3.56
N TYR A 85 -17.82 6.93 -2.69
CA TYR A 85 -16.55 6.61 -2.07
C TYR A 85 -16.72 5.63 -0.91
N LEU A 86 -15.97 4.52 -0.94
CA LEU A 86 -15.91 3.59 0.20
C LEU A 86 -15.35 4.27 1.46
N THR A 87 -14.50 5.29 1.27
CA THR A 87 -13.87 6.05 2.35
C THR A 87 -14.86 6.87 3.18
N ASP A 88 -16.01 7.23 2.62
CA ASP A 88 -17.08 7.92 3.35
C ASP A 88 -17.75 7.01 4.40
N CYS A 89 -17.60 5.69 4.31
CA CYS A 89 -18.07 4.78 5.37
C CYS A 89 -17.34 5.02 6.71
N ILE A 90 -16.11 5.55 6.69
CA ILE A 90 -15.36 5.86 7.90
C ILE A 90 -16.07 6.94 8.72
N ALA A 91 -16.44 8.05 8.07
CA ALA A 91 -17.15 9.14 8.71
C ALA A 91 -18.53 8.69 9.22
N ASP A 92 -19.23 7.83 8.46
CA ASP A 92 -20.50 7.24 8.89
C ASP A 92 -20.36 6.42 10.18
N PHE A 93 -19.34 5.55 10.29
CA PHE A 93 -19.09 4.81 11.53
C PHE A 93 -18.78 5.72 12.72
N VAL A 94 -17.95 6.74 12.52
CA VAL A 94 -17.60 7.71 13.57
C VAL A 94 -18.83 8.49 14.03
N GLN A 95 -19.72 8.88 13.12
CA GLN A 95 -21.00 9.53 13.46
C GLN A 95 -21.93 8.63 14.28
N THR A 96 -21.84 7.30 14.11
CA THR A 96 -22.56 6.34 14.96
C THR A 96 -21.88 6.07 16.31
N GLY A 97 -20.78 6.76 16.61
CA GLY A 97 -20.07 6.69 17.89
C GLY A 97 -18.99 5.61 17.95
N ALA A 98 -18.60 5.03 16.82
CA ALA A 98 -17.53 4.03 16.77
C ALA A 98 -16.15 4.70 16.83
N GLU A 99 -15.23 4.08 17.59
CA GLU A 99 -13.80 4.38 17.52
C GLU A 99 -13.14 3.41 16.53
N LEU A 100 -12.34 3.95 15.61
CA LEU A 100 -11.74 3.20 14.51
C LEU A 100 -10.23 3.17 14.66
N PRO A 101 -9.60 1.99 14.80
CA PRO A 101 -8.16 1.91 14.90
C PRO A 101 -7.49 1.97 13.51
N THR A 102 -6.30 2.57 13.47
CA THR A 102 -5.44 2.66 12.29
C THR A 102 -4.13 1.92 12.53
N LEU A 103 -3.62 1.25 11.51
CA LEU A 103 -2.29 0.64 11.50
C LEU A 103 -1.39 1.43 10.56
N GLU A 104 -0.26 1.92 11.04
CA GLU A 104 0.75 2.55 10.18
C GLU A 104 1.56 1.45 9.45
N ALA A 105 1.75 1.59 8.14
CA ALA A 105 2.58 0.69 7.35
C ALA A 105 4.06 0.85 7.71
N VAL A 106 4.75 -0.26 7.96
CA VAL A 106 6.20 -0.25 8.28
C VAL A 106 7.03 0.24 7.10
N ASP A 107 6.65 -0.15 5.88
CA ASP A 107 7.24 0.30 4.64
C ASP A 107 6.17 1.00 3.80
N ALA A 108 6.27 2.33 3.68
CA ALA A 108 5.31 3.13 2.93
C ALA A 108 5.27 2.77 1.44
N THR A 109 6.30 2.14 0.89
CA THR A 109 6.29 1.66 -0.50
C THR A 109 5.32 0.49 -0.71
N GLU A 110 4.96 -0.26 0.35
CA GLU A 110 3.92 -1.29 0.27
C GLU A 110 2.52 -0.69 0.06
N ALA A 111 2.34 0.58 0.42
CA ALA A 111 1.11 1.33 0.21
C ALA A 111 1.05 2.06 -1.14
N GLN A 112 2.10 1.97 -1.96
CA GLN A 112 2.16 2.67 -3.25
C GLN A 112 1.16 2.06 -4.24
N GLY A 113 0.13 2.84 -4.58
CA GLY A 113 -0.79 2.52 -5.67
C GLY A 113 -0.15 2.67 -7.05
N VAL A 114 -0.70 1.96 -8.05
CA VAL A 114 -0.29 2.08 -9.45
C VAL A 114 -1.46 2.63 -10.27
N ASN A 115 -1.43 3.94 -10.52
CA ASN A 115 -2.49 4.66 -11.24
C ASN A 115 -2.06 5.09 -12.65
N ALA A 116 -0.75 5.22 -12.89
CA ALA A 116 -0.14 5.57 -14.17
C ALA A 116 1.02 4.62 -14.52
N LEU A 117 1.48 4.68 -15.79
CA LEU A 117 2.63 3.91 -16.24
C LEU A 117 3.95 4.30 -15.53
N ALA A 118 4.05 5.56 -15.08
CA ALA A 118 5.17 6.00 -14.27
C ALA A 118 5.20 5.26 -12.91
N ASP A 119 4.05 5.16 -12.24
CA ASP A 119 3.91 4.42 -10.98
C ASP A 119 4.25 2.93 -11.17
N LEU A 120 3.84 2.33 -12.31
CA LEU A 120 4.18 0.95 -12.63
C LEU A 120 5.69 0.76 -12.73
N ALA A 121 6.39 1.69 -13.39
CA ALA A 121 7.85 1.62 -13.50
C ALA A 121 8.54 1.76 -12.13
N MET A 122 8.01 2.62 -11.25
CA MET A 122 8.50 2.77 -9.87
C MET A 122 8.28 1.49 -9.06
N ALA A 123 7.07 0.94 -9.07
CA ALA A 123 6.75 -0.31 -8.38
C ALA A 123 7.61 -1.48 -8.88
N GLN A 124 7.88 -1.55 -10.18
CA GLN A 124 8.77 -2.54 -10.77
C GLN A 124 10.22 -2.38 -10.30
N ALA A 125 10.74 -1.15 -10.21
CA ALA A 125 12.09 -0.89 -9.73
C ALA A 125 12.26 -1.34 -8.26
N ILE A 126 11.30 -1.00 -7.40
CA ILE A 126 11.28 -1.42 -5.99
C ILE A 126 11.26 -2.94 -5.87
N MET A 127 10.41 -3.62 -6.67
CA MET A 127 10.34 -5.08 -6.66
C MET A 127 11.62 -5.74 -7.18
N GLN A 128 12.25 -5.19 -8.22
CA GLN A 128 13.53 -5.69 -8.71
C GLN A 128 14.62 -5.55 -7.67
N GLU A 129 14.72 -4.41 -6.99
CA GLU A 129 15.68 -4.24 -5.89
C GLU A 129 15.50 -5.33 -4.82
N ARG A 130 14.26 -5.58 -4.38
CA ARG A 130 13.94 -6.64 -3.41
C ARG A 130 14.35 -8.04 -3.89
N ILE A 131 14.06 -8.38 -5.15
CA ILE A 131 14.41 -9.69 -5.74
C ILE A 131 15.94 -9.85 -5.82
N LEU A 132 16.64 -8.83 -6.30
CA LEU A 132 18.10 -8.86 -6.44
C LEU A 132 18.78 -8.98 -5.06
N LEU A 133 18.32 -8.21 -4.06
CA LEU A 133 18.79 -8.32 -2.68
C LEU A 133 18.55 -9.72 -2.11
N GLN A 134 17.38 -10.31 -2.34
CA GLN A 134 17.09 -11.67 -1.91
C GLN A 134 18.08 -12.69 -2.51
N HIS A 135 18.44 -12.57 -3.78
CA HIS A 135 19.44 -13.46 -4.39
C HIS A 135 20.86 -13.22 -3.85
N LEU A 136 21.25 -11.96 -3.65
CA LEU A 136 22.52 -11.59 -3.03
C LEU A 136 22.63 -12.20 -1.62
N ASP A 137 21.59 -12.07 -0.79
CA ASP A 137 21.52 -12.64 0.56
C ASP A 137 21.58 -14.17 0.56
N ASN A 138 21.09 -14.81 -0.50
CA ASN A 138 21.16 -16.26 -0.72
C ASN A 138 22.51 -16.74 -1.31
N GLY A 139 23.51 -15.85 -1.42
CA GLY A 139 24.86 -16.21 -1.83
C GLY A 139 25.07 -16.25 -3.35
N VAL A 140 24.23 -15.58 -4.13
CA VAL A 140 24.43 -15.39 -5.57
C VAL A 140 25.16 -14.07 -5.78
N LEU A 141 26.29 -14.07 -6.50
CA LEU A 141 26.97 -12.82 -6.84
C LEU A 141 26.27 -12.19 -8.05
N ILE A 142 25.69 -11.01 -7.87
CA ILE A 142 25.19 -10.18 -8.97
C ILE A 142 26.19 -9.03 -9.17
N VAL A 143 26.92 -9.06 -10.27
CA VAL A 143 28.05 -8.14 -10.51
C VAL A 143 27.58 -6.70 -10.68
N ASP A 144 26.44 -6.50 -11.36
CA ASP A 144 25.82 -5.19 -11.56
C ASP A 144 24.29 -5.29 -11.40
N PRO A 145 23.76 -5.05 -10.18
CA PRO A 145 22.32 -5.06 -9.94
C PRO A 145 21.55 -4.03 -10.80
N GLY A 146 22.14 -2.88 -11.10
CA GLY A 146 21.48 -1.82 -11.88
C GLY A 146 21.27 -2.17 -13.36
N ALA A 147 22.01 -3.17 -13.86
CA ALA A 147 21.90 -3.69 -15.22
C ALA A 147 21.36 -5.13 -15.27
N THR A 148 20.76 -5.65 -14.19
CA THR A 148 20.28 -7.03 -14.10
C THR A 148 18.79 -7.06 -13.80
N TRP A 149 18.06 -7.95 -14.47
CA TRP A 149 16.64 -8.17 -14.24
C TRP A 149 16.36 -9.64 -13.97
N ILE A 150 15.63 -9.92 -12.88
CA ILE A 150 15.27 -11.28 -12.48
C ILE A 150 13.79 -11.32 -12.15
N ASP A 151 13.04 -12.24 -12.76
CA ASP A 151 11.63 -12.44 -12.41
C ASP A 151 11.49 -13.10 -11.02
N GLN A 152 10.41 -12.74 -10.30
CA GLN A 152 10.17 -13.11 -8.90
C GLN A 152 10.21 -14.63 -8.60
N ASP A 153 9.92 -15.49 -9.59
CA ASP A 153 9.84 -16.95 -9.43
C ASP A 153 11.12 -17.68 -9.86
N VAL A 154 12.17 -16.96 -10.23
CA VAL A 154 13.45 -17.53 -10.62
C VAL A 154 14.19 -18.07 -9.40
N GLU A 155 14.76 -19.27 -9.54
CA GLU A 155 15.61 -19.87 -8.52
C GLU A 155 17.06 -19.91 -9.00
N ILE A 156 17.99 -19.43 -8.16
CA ILE A 156 19.42 -19.40 -8.45
C ILE A 156 20.17 -19.99 -7.25
N GLY A 157 20.96 -21.03 -7.50
CA GLY A 157 21.78 -21.64 -6.46
C GLY A 157 22.96 -20.75 -6.04
N ALA A 158 23.33 -20.82 -4.76
CA ALA A 158 24.48 -20.13 -4.20
C ALA A 158 25.79 -20.40 -4.97
N ASP A 159 26.74 -19.48 -4.84
CA ASP A 159 28.05 -19.47 -5.50
C ASP A 159 28.01 -19.22 -7.02
N THR A 160 26.83 -18.97 -7.57
CA THR A 160 26.63 -18.59 -8.98
C THR A 160 26.93 -17.11 -9.20
N VAL A 161 27.49 -16.77 -10.37
CA VAL A 161 27.82 -15.39 -10.76
C VAL A 161 26.95 -14.91 -11.91
N ILE A 162 26.13 -13.90 -11.66
CA ILE A 162 25.34 -13.20 -12.67
C ILE A 162 26.11 -11.97 -13.16
N GLN A 163 26.43 -11.98 -14.46
CA GLN A 163 27.15 -10.88 -15.13
C GLN A 163 26.20 -9.71 -15.47
N PRO A 164 26.74 -8.48 -15.69
CA PRO A 164 25.93 -7.32 -16.06
C PRO A 164 25.11 -7.56 -17.35
N ALA A 165 24.05 -6.76 -17.54
CA ALA A 165 23.16 -6.83 -18.71
C ALA A 165 22.47 -8.20 -18.89
N THR A 166 22.11 -8.85 -17.78
CA THR A 166 21.46 -10.16 -17.77
C THR A 166 19.97 -10.03 -17.44
N VAL A 167 19.13 -10.74 -18.20
CA VAL A 167 17.70 -10.89 -17.92
C VAL A 167 17.39 -12.37 -17.73
N ILE A 168 16.84 -12.74 -16.57
CA ILE A 168 16.43 -14.11 -16.27
C ILE A 168 14.92 -14.12 -16.08
N GLY A 169 14.24 -14.74 -17.04
CA GLY A 169 12.78 -14.75 -17.10
C GLY A 169 12.14 -15.88 -16.31
N LYS A 170 10.82 -15.75 -16.18
CA LYS A 170 9.92 -16.67 -15.51
C LYS A 170 10.23 -18.16 -15.76
N GLY A 171 10.26 -18.93 -14.67
CA GLY A 171 10.43 -20.39 -14.70
C GLY A 171 11.87 -20.88 -14.91
N CYS A 172 12.85 -19.99 -15.02
CA CYS A 172 14.25 -20.37 -15.04
C CYS A 172 14.72 -20.92 -13.68
N ARG A 173 15.59 -21.92 -13.73
CA ARG A 173 16.29 -22.49 -12.58
C ARG A 173 17.77 -22.59 -12.91
N ILE A 174 18.61 -21.89 -12.17
CA ILE A 174 20.06 -21.91 -12.31
C ILE A 174 20.65 -22.67 -11.12
N GLY A 175 21.61 -23.56 -11.41
CA GLY A 175 22.27 -24.37 -10.40
C GLY A 175 23.18 -23.56 -9.48
N ARG A 176 23.97 -24.27 -8.67
CA ARG A 176 25.03 -23.69 -7.82
C ARG A 176 26.34 -23.62 -8.57
N GLY A 177 27.14 -22.58 -8.30
CA GLY A 177 28.48 -22.43 -8.90
C GLY A 177 28.46 -22.29 -10.43
N CYS A 178 27.38 -21.72 -10.97
CA CYS A 178 27.23 -21.43 -12.40
C CYS A 178 27.90 -20.11 -12.81
#